data_AF-A0A7M7HNL7-F1
#
_entry.id   AF-A0A7M7HNL7-F1
#
_cell.length_a   1.000
_cell.length_b   1.000
_cell.length_c   1.000
_cell.angle_alpha   90.00
_cell.angle_beta   90.00
_cell.angle_gamma   90.00
#
_symmetry.space_group_name_H-M   'P 1'
#
loop_
_entity.id
_entity.type
_entity.pdbx_description
1 polymer ?
#
loop_
_entity_poly.entity_id
_entity_poly.type
_entity_poly.pdbx_seq_one_letter_code
_entity_poly.pdbx_strand_id
1 'polypeptide(L)'
;MIVTYFVLQDSDVDLYVGADNSSNLFKGTMDEVRVWGLALLDSEIEEHMQLAGLDWQKHKKLLDGHYTMDSESDGSTMLVDHSLYDNHGLIVGEAAFVPSTLDAWRFEITYPDSRRRRRRRSADTHTEL
;
A
#
# COMPACT_ATOMS: atom_id res chain seq x y z
N MET A 1 0.68 14.40 -13.35
CA MET A 1 0.66 13.28 -14.32
C MET A 1 2.02 12.62 -14.26
N ILE A 2 2.30 11.77 -13.27
CA ILE A 2 3.61 11.13 -13.14
C ILE A 2 3.43 9.82 -12.38
N VAL A 3 4.07 8.74 -12.84
CA VAL A 3 4.43 7.61 -11.97
C VAL A 3 5.87 7.17 -12.26
N THR A 4 6.55 6.83 -11.18
CA THR A 4 7.98 6.60 -10.96
C THR A 4 8.24 5.17 -10.50
N TYR A 5 9.48 4.72 -10.67
CA TYR A 5 9.91 3.34 -10.48
C TYR A 5 10.21 2.98 -9.01
N PHE A 6 10.30 1.68 -8.76
CA PHE A 6 10.56 0.98 -7.50
C PHE A 6 11.70 -0.03 -7.73
N VAL A 7 12.41 -0.48 -6.69
CA VAL A 7 13.55 -1.42 -6.79
C VAL A 7 13.49 -2.44 -5.64
N LEU A 8 13.44 -3.74 -5.94
CA LEU A 8 13.74 -4.85 -4.99
C LEU A 8 15.01 -5.57 -5.41
N GLN A 9 15.88 -5.85 -4.45
CA GLN A 9 17.22 -6.35 -4.70
C GLN A 9 17.38 -7.80 -4.18
N ASP A 10 17.12 -8.80 -5.04
CA ASP A 10 17.66 -10.17 -4.87
C ASP A 10 17.78 -10.96 -6.20
N SER A 11 17.91 -10.26 -7.32
CA SER A 11 18.40 -10.84 -8.57
C SER A 11 19.28 -9.79 -9.27
N ASP A 12 20.06 -10.14 -10.28
CA ASP A 12 20.84 -9.17 -11.10
C ASP A 12 19.92 -8.19 -11.88
N VAL A 13 18.64 -8.16 -11.53
CA VAL A 13 17.54 -7.39 -12.08
C VAL A 13 16.69 -6.88 -10.91
N ASP A 14 16.51 -5.57 -10.85
CA ASP A 14 15.62 -4.92 -9.90
C ASP A 14 14.14 -5.10 -10.30
N LEU A 15 13.24 -5.29 -9.33
CA LEU A 15 11.80 -5.21 -9.60
C LEU A 15 11.38 -3.76 -9.85
N TYR A 16 11.08 -3.41 -11.09
CA TYR A 16 10.49 -2.12 -11.44
C TYR A 16 8.96 -2.15 -11.35
N VAL A 17 8.38 -1.14 -10.70
CA VAL A 17 6.93 -0.87 -10.67
C VAL A 17 6.67 0.46 -11.35
N GLY A 18 5.80 0.50 -12.36
CA GLY A 18 5.50 1.74 -13.09
C GLY A 18 6.45 2.10 -14.23
N ALA A 19 7.47 1.28 -14.46
CA ALA A 19 8.32 1.35 -15.64
C ALA A 19 8.82 -0.05 -16.04
N ASP A 20 9.27 -0.22 -17.28
CA ASP A 20 10.06 -1.39 -17.69
C ASP A 20 11.57 -1.09 -17.64
N ASN A 21 12.39 -2.12 -17.87
CA ASN A 21 13.86 -2.00 -17.94
C ASN A 21 14.35 -1.13 -19.13
N SER A 22 13.47 -0.76 -20.06
CA SER A 22 13.75 0.16 -21.16
C SER A 22 13.27 1.60 -20.86
N SER A 23 12.90 1.89 -19.61
CA SER A 23 12.37 3.18 -19.15
C SER A 23 11.03 3.59 -19.78
N ASN A 24 10.26 2.65 -20.34
CA ASN A 24 8.90 2.93 -20.77
C ASN A 24 7.99 3.07 -19.55
N LEU A 25 7.45 4.27 -19.36
CA LEU A 25 6.65 4.60 -18.19
C LEU A 25 5.20 4.12 -18.36
N PHE A 26 4.66 3.54 -17.29
CA PHE A 26 3.23 3.29 -17.17
C PHE A 26 2.47 4.62 -17.08
N LYS A 27 1.43 4.78 -17.92
CA LYS A 27 0.59 5.97 -17.96
C LYS A 27 -0.72 5.71 -17.24
N GLY A 28 -0.71 5.87 -15.92
CA GLY A 28 -1.89 5.71 -15.07
C GLY A 28 -1.58 5.99 -13.62
N THR A 29 -2.54 5.72 -12.73
CA THR A 29 -2.32 5.68 -11.27
C THR A 29 -2.25 4.23 -10.83
N MET A 30 -1.38 3.93 -9.87
CA MET A 30 -1.28 2.63 -9.22
C MET A 30 -1.57 2.82 -7.74
N ASP A 31 -2.03 1.73 -7.12
CA ASP A 31 -2.41 1.70 -5.72
C ASP A 31 -2.38 0.24 -5.26
N GLU A 32 -2.11 0.01 -3.97
CA GLU A 32 -2.18 -1.32 -3.32
C GLU A 32 -1.42 -2.43 -4.08
N VAL A 33 -0.19 -2.14 -4.49
CA VAL A 33 0.66 -3.08 -5.23
C VAL A 33 1.17 -4.17 -4.29
N ARG A 34 1.01 -5.44 -4.71
CA ARG A 34 1.26 -6.62 -3.88
C ARG A 34 2.04 -7.68 -4.66
N VAL A 35 3.05 -8.26 -4.04
CA VAL A 35 3.88 -9.35 -4.58
C VAL A 35 3.71 -10.57 -3.69
N TRP A 36 3.32 -11.70 -4.29
CA TRP A 36 3.02 -12.94 -3.57
C TRP A 36 4.06 -14.00 -3.87
N GLY A 37 4.55 -14.68 -2.83
CA GLY A 37 5.50 -15.79 -2.95
C GLY A 37 4.86 -17.12 -3.35
N LEU A 38 3.58 -17.10 -3.73
CA LEU A 38 2.80 -18.28 -4.08
C LEU A 38 1.75 -17.97 -5.16
N ALA A 39 1.32 -19.01 -5.85
CA ALA A 39 0.22 -18.92 -6.80
C ALA A 39 -1.12 -18.87 -6.06
N LEU A 40 -1.84 -17.75 -6.20
CA LEU A 40 -3.19 -17.58 -5.67
C LEU A 40 -4.22 -18.22 -6.60
N LEU A 41 -5.33 -18.67 -6.01
CA LEU A 41 -6.55 -19.01 -6.74
C LEU A 41 -7.28 -17.73 -7.17
N ASP A 42 -8.02 -17.79 -8.27
CA ASP A 42 -8.81 -16.65 -8.76
C ASP A 42 -9.77 -16.09 -7.69
N SER A 43 -10.38 -16.97 -6.89
CA SER A 43 -11.25 -16.57 -5.77
C SER A 43 -10.50 -15.82 -4.66
N GLU A 44 -9.24 -16.21 -4.40
CA GLU A 44 -8.41 -15.53 -3.40
C GLU A 44 -7.99 -14.15 -3.91
N ILE A 45 -7.70 -14.01 -5.20
CA ILE A 45 -7.42 -12.72 -5.83
C ILE A 45 -8.62 -11.77 -5.66
N GLU A 46 -9.83 -12.23 -6.01
CA GLU A 46 -11.05 -11.43 -5.87
C GLU A 46 -11.32 -11.00 -4.42
N GLU A 47 -11.12 -11.89 -3.46
CA GLU A 47 -11.26 -11.58 -2.03
C GLU A 47 -10.22 -10.54 -1.60
N HIS A 48 -8.96 -10.73 -1.97
CA HIS A 48 -7.85 -9.86 -1.54
C HIS A 48 -7.93 -8.46 -2.16
N MET A 49 -8.51 -8.33 -3.36
CA MET A 49 -8.81 -7.03 -3.98
C MET A 49 -9.80 -6.19 -3.15
N GLN A 50 -10.64 -6.81 -2.32
CA GLN A 50 -11.63 -6.10 -1.50
C GLN A 50 -11.09 -5.67 -0.13
N LEU A 51 -9.93 -6.23 0.28
CA LEU A 51 -9.35 -6.02 1.61
C LEU A 51 -8.16 -5.06 1.55
N ALA A 52 -8.13 -4.08 2.45
CA ALA A 52 -6.97 -3.23 2.73
C ALA A 52 -6.00 -3.97 3.66
N GLY A 53 -4.70 -3.71 3.56
CA GLY A 53 -3.70 -4.20 4.53
C GLY A 53 -3.33 -5.69 4.48
N LEU A 54 -4.28 -6.61 4.28
CA LEU A 54 -4.07 -8.08 4.29
C LEU A 54 -3.28 -8.60 5.53
N ASP A 55 -3.62 -8.09 6.71
CA ASP A 55 -2.88 -8.37 7.96
C ASP A 55 -2.69 -9.88 8.24
N TRP A 56 -3.70 -10.70 7.90
CA TRP A 56 -3.64 -12.16 8.07
C TRP A 56 -2.61 -12.81 7.14
N GLN A 57 -2.62 -12.46 5.85
CA GLN A 57 -1.72 -13.00 4.83
C GLN A 57 -0.28 -12.55 5.09
N LYS A 58 -0.11 -11.30 5.54
CA LYS A 58 1.15 -10.77 6.05
C LYS A 58 1.69 -11.66 7.17
N HIS A 59 0.89 -11.95 8.20
CA HIS A 59 1.32 -12.81 9.33
C HIS A 59 1.67 -14.25 8.90
N LYS A 60 1.05 -14.73 7.83
CA LYS A 60 1.35 -16.04 7.23
C LYS A 60 2.59 -16.05 6.32
N LYS A 61 3.27 -14.91 6.16
CA LYS A 61 4.47 -14.75 5.31
C LYS A 61 4.21 -15.11 3.83
N LEU A 62 3.00 -14.85 3.36
CA LEU A 62 2.59 -15.15 1.97
C LEU A 62 2.89 -13.99 1.02
N LEU A 63 3.13 -12.80 1.58
CA LEU A 63 3.29 -11.54 0.87
C LEU A 63 4.76 -11.12 0.94
N ASP A 64 5.44 -11.12 -0.20
CA ASP A 64 6.87 -10.82 -0.33
C ASP A 64 7.13 -9.31 -0.50
N GLY A 65 6.09 -8.56 -0.86
CA GLY A 65 6.12 -7.09 -0.92
C GLY A 65 4.71 -6.49 -0.94
N HIS A 66 4.54 -5.38 -0.25
CA HIS A 66 3.26 -4.66 -0.17
C HIS A 66 3.46 -3.15 -0.14
N TYR A 67 2.97 -2.45 -1.16
CA TYR A 67 3.10 -1.01 -1.30
C TYR A 67 1.71 -0.40 -1.37
N THR A 68 1.27 0.19 -0.26
CA THR A 68 -0.04 0.85 -0.17
C THR A 68 -0.04 2.21 -0.89
N MET A 69 1.12 2.87 -1.04
CA MET A 69 1.24 4.23 -1.60
C MET A 69 0.46 5.30 -0.82
N ASP A 70 0.03 4.98 0.40
CA ASP A 70 -0.73 5.84 1.31
C ASP A 70 0.14 6.58 2.33
N SER A 71 1.38 6.13 2.52
CA SER A 71 2.27 6.62 3.59
C SER A 71 3.27 7.67 3.10
N GLU A 72 3.37 7.82 1.79
CA GLU A 72 4.28 8.67 1.07
C GLU A 72 3.62 9.99 0.66
N SER A 73 4.45 10.97 0.31
CA SER A 73 3.99 12.26 -0.18
C SER A 73 4.85 12.70 -1.35
N ASP A 74 4.42 13.73 -2.08
CA ASP A 74 5.19 14.29 -3.19
C ASP A 74 6.62 14.63 -2.72
N GLY A 75 7.61 14.11 -3.45
CA GLY A 75 9.03 14.25 -3.11
C GLY A 75 9.60 13.16 -2.21
N SER A 76 8.81 12.17 -1.78
CA SER A 76 9.34 10.95 -1.15
C SER A 76 10.30 10.23 -2.10
N THR A 77 11.45 9.81 -1.58
CA THR A 77 12.46 9.03 -2.33
C THR A 77 12.42 7.53 -2.00
N MET A 78 11.62 7.14 -1.01
CA MET A 78 11.50 5.77 -0.54
C MET A 78 10.03 5.38 -0.52
N LEU A 79 9.73 4.20 -1.07
CA LEU A 79 8.43 3.56 -0.99
C LEU A 79 8.51 2.46 0.07
N VAL A 80 7.69 2.59 1.11
CA VAL A 80 7.71 1.71 2.26
C VAL A 80 7.07 0.37 1.89
N ASP A 81 7.79 -0.69 2.20
CA ASP A 81 7.25 -2.05 2.16
C ASP A 81 6.48 -2.33 3.46
N HIS A 82 5.18 -2.55 3.31
CA HIS A 82 4.28 -2.93 4.38
C HIS A 82 4.21 -4.45 4.59
N SER A 83 5.04 -5.25 3.92
CA SER A 83 5.19 -6.68 4.19
C SER A 83 6.00 -6.96 5.48
N LEU A 84 6.55 -8.17 5.63
CA LEU A 84 7.46 -8.53 6.72
C LEU A 84 8.93 -8.61 6.28
N TYR A 85 9.24 -8.28 5.02
CA TYR A 85 10.55 -8.50 4.43
C TYR A 85 11.41 -7.24 4.28
N ASP A 86 10.89 -6.08 4.68
CA ASP A 86 11.58 -4.77 4.61
C ASP A 86 12.17 -4.50 3.21
N ASN A 87 11.45 -4.96 2.20
CA ASN A 87 11.77 -4.82 0.79
C ASN A 87 11.42 -3.39 0.34
N HIS A 88 11.92 -2.37 1.05
CA HIS A 88 11.68 -0.97 0.70
C HIS A 88 12.31 -0.68 -0.65
N GLY A 89 11.65 0.13 -1.46
CA GLY A 89 12.21 0.51 -2.75
C GLY A 89 12.46 1.98 -2.89
N LEU A 90 13.25 2.27 -3.90
CA LEU A 90 13.67 3.61 -4.26
C LEU A 90 12.64 4.20 -5.23
N ILE A 91 12.04 5.34 -4.85
CA ILE A 91 11.24 6.16 -5.76
C ILE A 91 12.20 7.03 -6.56
N VAL A 92 12.07 6.99 -7.88
CA VAL A 92 12.96 7.77 -8.75
C VAL A 92 12.17 8.52 -9.81
N GLY A 93 12.47 9.81 -9.94
CA GLY A 93 11.71 10.78 -10.70
C GLY A 93 10.80 11.60 -9.78
N GLU A 94 9.80 12.28 -10.34
CA GLU A 94 8.88 13.12 -9.57
C GLU A 94 7.52 12.44 -9.42
N ALA A 95 7.43 11.39 -8.61
CA ALA A 95 6.17 10.71 -8.32
C ALA A 95 5.12 11.72 -7.84
N ALA A 96 3.93 11.69 -8.43
CA ALA A 96 2.80 12.46 -7.91
C ALA A 96 1.88 11.50 -7.14
N PHE A 97 1.72 11.72 -5.84
CA PHE A 97 0.79 10.97 -5.01
C PHE A 97 -0.57 11.66 -5.03
N VAL A 98 -1.58 10.94 -5.49
CA VAL A 98 -2.95 11.45 -5.62
C VAL A 98 -3.86 10.61 -4.73
N PRO A 99 -4.72 11.23 -3.90
CA PRO A 99 -5.64 10.47 -3.07
C PRO A 99 -6.55 9.56 -3.90
N SER A 100 -6.68 8.30 -3.47
CA SER A 100 -7.64 7.40 -4.08
C SER A 100 -9.08 7.80 -3.67
N THR A 101 -10.03 7.57 -4.58
CA THR A 101 -11.47 7.76 -4.27
C THR A 101 -12.16 6.46 -3.83
N LEU A 102 -11.44 5.34 -3.90
CA LEU A 102 -11.94 3.99 -3.61
C LEU A 102 -11.66 3.54 -2.17
N ASP A 103 -10.69 4.17 -1.49
CA ASP A 103 -10.28 3.77 -0.14
C ASP A 103 -11.39 3.82 0.91
N ALA A 104 -12.29 4.79 0.81
CA ALA A 104 -13.35 4.96 1.80
C ALA A 104 -14.18 3.68 2.02
N TRP A 105 -14.39 2.89 0.96
CA TRP A 105 -15.16 1.65 1.03
C TRP A 105 -14.29 0.44 1.43
N ARG A 106 -13.04 0.38 0.98
CA ARG A 106 -12.12 -0.72 1.29
C ARG A 106 -11.76 -0.75 2.78
N PHE A 107 -11.50 0.42 3.37
CA PHE A 107 -11.28 0.55 4.81
C PHE A 107 -12.50 0.16 5.64
N GLU A 108 -13.73 0.41 5.16
CA GLU A 108 -14.96 0.05 5.88
C GLU A 108 -15.19 -1.47 5.91
N ILE A 109 -14.91 -2.15 4.79
CA ILE A 109 -15.00 -3.63 4.70
C ILE A 109 -13.91 -4.28 5.57
N THR A 110 -12.70 -3.73 5.54
CA THR A 110 -11.53 -4.29 6.24
C THR A 110 -11.55 -4.01 7.74
N TYR A 111 -11.94 -2.78 8.13
CA TYR A 111 -11.97 -2.32 9.52
C TYR A 111 -13.36 -1.82 9.92
N PRO A 112 -14.36 -2.71 10.01
CA PRO A 112 -15.75 -2.33 10.28
C PRO A 112 -15.96 -1.66 11.66
N ASP A 113 -15.07 -1.92 12.63
CA ASP A 113 -15.19 -1.38 13.99
C ASP A 113 -14.54 0.01 14.18
N SER A 114 -13.90 0.57 13.13
CA SER A 114 -13.25 1.89 13.15
C SER A 114 -14.22 3.04 13.49
N ARG A 115 -15.52 2.89 13.18
CA ARG A 115 -16.57 3.85 13.55
C ARG A 115 -16.85 3.93 15.06
N ARG A 116 -16.53 2.90 15.86
CA ARG A 116 -16.90 2.89 17.29
C ARG A 116 -15.98 3.73 18.17
N ARG A 117 -14.73 3.97 17.76
CA ARG A 117 -13.77 4.75 18.56
C ARG A 117 -14.04 6.25 18.57
N ARG A 118 -14.71 6.80 17.55
CA ARG A 118 -14.98 8.24 17.46
C ARG A 118 -16.10 8.73 18.39
N ARG A 119 -16.96 7.84 18.92
CA ARG A 119 -18.08 8.20 19.79
C ARG A 119 -17.78 8.21 21.31
N ARG A 120 -16.60 7.79 21.76
CA ARG A 120 -16.28 7.71 23.20
C ARG A 120 -15.38 8.82 23.75
N ARG A 121 -15.05 9.85 22.97
CA ARG A 121 -14.30 11.03 23.45
C ARG A 121 -15.12 12.30 23.31
N SER A 122 -16.18 12.46 24.09
CA SER A 122 -16.87 13.73 24.28
C SER A 122 -17.73 13.66 25.54
N ALA A 123 -17.10 13.83 26.71
CA ALA A 123 -17.65 14.41 27.94
C ALA A 123 -16.70 14.08 29.10
N ASP A 124 -15.68 14.91 29.28
CA ASP A 124 -15.13 15.18 30.61
C ASP A 124 -14.58 16.60 30.57
N THR A 125 -15.44 17.55 30.87
CA THR A 125 -15.07 18.92 31.21
C THR A 125 -14.41 18.90 32.59
N HIS A 126 -13.08 19.06 32.64
CA HIS A 126 -12.38 19.33 33.89
C HIS A 126 -12.35 20.85 34.10
N THR A 127 -13.18 21.34 35.00
CA THR A 127 -13.14 22.73 35.49
C THR A 127 -12.12 22.77 36.62
N GLU A 128 -10.98 23.43 36.42
CA GLU A 128 -10.04 23.74 37.51
C GLU A 128 -10.52 24.98 38.27
N LEU A 129 -10.47 24.89 39.61
CA LEU A 129 -10.63 25.99 40.57
C LEU A 129 -9.26 26.60 40.88
#